data_AF-A0A5E5NYK2-F1
#
_entry.id   AF-A0A5E5NYK2-F1
#
_cell.length_a   1.000
_cell.length_b   1.000
_cell.length_c   1.000
_cell.angle_alpha   90.00
_cell.angle_beta   90.00
_cell.angle_gamma   90.00
#
_symmetry.space_group_name_H-M   'P 1'
#
loop_
_entity.id
_entity.type
_entity.pdbx_description
1 polymer ?
#
loop_
_entity_poly.entity_id
_entity_poly.type
_entity_poly.pdbx_seq_one_letter_code
_entity_poly.pdbx_strand_id
1 'polypeptide(L)'
;MMKYPEICAVICSYQMAPEQICLRLRDFGQRIGVKITGVVVCNGPHPLPANTAEWTFLKGTNEDLDFSAYMEGAEYLIEQGQVPECALVLNDTLFTSHNGFRVLRDILKYREPVRLSPLPAIAGKTDPYDNACYSNPWSGLGLYVSTFCFLINRGGIQLLLTLRQKADLDLGASKTVLTDPGWGAGLAPAFKEYLKAHLVYRDTSVSWYRLRKYENNNQLIGKKARGVYFEHRLSGDIGASGVIFSVYPRPLMKARFFVFEQIAKVFRKLRWPKPRA
;
A
#
# COMPACT_ATOMS: atom_id res chain seq x y z
N MET A 1 27.74 -1.63 4.45
CA MET A 1 27.20 -0.94 5.64
C MET A 1 26.27 0.16 5.15
N MET A 2 24.99 0.21 5.58
CA MET A 2 24.08 1.25 5.09
C MET A 2 24.43 2.62 5.71
N LYS A 3 24.45 3.66 4.88
CA LYS A 3 24.90 5.02 5.25
C LYS A 3 23.93 5.76 6.19
N TYR A 4 22.73 5.20 6.43
CA TYR A 4 21.68 5.80 7.24
C TYR A 4 21.10 4.77 8.21
N PRO A 5 21.33 4.92 9.53
CA PRO A 5 21.02 3.89 10.49
C PRO A 5 19.54 3.83 10.87
N GLU A 6 18.71 4.82 10.52
CA GLU A 6 17.32 4.88 11.00
C GLU A 6 16.33 5.25 9.89
N ILE A 7 15.19 4.59 9.79
CA ILE A 7 14.10 4.95 8.87
C ILE A 7 12.76 5.04 9.60
N CYS A 8 12.01 6.11 9.35
CA CYS A 8 10.65 6.29 9.85
C CYS A 8 9.66 5.49 9.00
N ALA A 9 8.71 4.82 9.64
CA ALA A 9 7.69 4.01 9.00
C ALA A 9 6.28 4.47 9.36
N VAL A 10 5.35 4.32 8.40
CA VAL A 10 3.91 4.46 8.59
C VAL A 10 3.24 3.14 8.26
N ILE A 11 2.56 2.55 9.24
CA ILE A 11 2.16 1.14 9.19
C ILE A 11 0.66 1.00 9.38
N CYS A 12 0.00 0.26 8.49
CA CYS A 12 -1.37 -0.23 8.70
C CYS A 12 -1.34 -1.60 9.38
N SER A 13 -2.03 -1.71 10.52
CA SER A 13 -2.27 -2.97 11.24
C SER A 13 -3.75 -3.35 11.14
N TYR A 14 -4.04 -4.54 10.60
CA TYR A 14 -5.41 -5.03 10.44
C TYR A 14 -5.61 -6.47 10.95
N GLN A 15 -4.95 -7.44 10.31
CA GLN A 15 -4.95 -8.86 10.68
C GLN A 15 -3.97 -9.17 11.81
N MET A 16 -2.81 -8.52 11.82
CA MET A 16 -1.80 -8.70 12.85
C MET A 16 -1.97 -7.65 13.95
N ALA A 17 -1.60 -8.00 15.18
CA ALA A 17 -1.52 -7.05 16.28
C ALA A 17 -0.33 -6.09 16.06
N PRO A 18 -0.46 -4.80 16.41
CA PRO A 18 0.59 -3.79 16.19
C PRO A 18 1.97 -4.22 16.70
N GLU A 19 2.04 -4.78 17.91
CA GLU A 19 3.30 -5.21 18.54
C GLU A 19 4.01 -6.30 17.75
N GLN A 20 3.26 -7.24 17.14
CA GLN A 20 3.83 -8.29 16.32
C GLN A 20 4.48 -7.74 15.05
N ILE A 21 3.94 -6.66 14.49
CA ILE A 21 4.53 -5.97 13.35
C ILE A 21 5.83 -5.29 13.80
N CYS A 22 5.80 -4.54 14.90
CA CYS A 22 6.98 -3.87 15.45
C CYS A 22 8.11 -4.85 15.78
N LEU A 23 7.80 -6.01 16.38
CA LEU A 23 8.77 -7.08 16.66
C LEU A 23 9.43 -7.58 15.38
N ARG A 24 8.65 -7.85 14.33
CA ARG A 24 9.20 -8.31 13.04
C ARG A 24 10.08 -7.26 12.37
N LEU A 25 9.71 -5.99 12.47
CA LEU A 25 10.52 -4.88 11.94
C LEU A 25 11.80 -4.68 12.74
N ARG A 26 11.76 -4.82 14.07
CA ARG A 26 12.94 -4.80 14.93
C ARG A 26 13.90 -5.93 14.59
N ASP A 27 13.40 -7.16 14.52
CA ASP A 27 14.19 -8.35 14.16
C ASP A 27 14.83 -8.21 12.77
N PHE A 28 14.06 -7.70 11.80
CA PHE A 28 14.57 -7.40 10.47
C PHE A 28 15.68 -6.33 10.54
N GLY A 29 15.40 -5.22 11.21
CA GLY A 29 16.31 -4.09 11.37
C GLY A 29 17.64 -4.47 11.99
N GLN A 30 17.63 -5.26 13.06
CA GLN A 30 18.83 -5.80 13.70
C GLN A 30 19.70 -6.61 12.74
N ARG A 31 19.10 -7.44 11.88
CA ARG A 31 19.83 -8.28 10.92
C ARG A 31 20.53 -7.49 9.82
N ILE A 32 20.04 -6.29 9.50
CA ILE A 32 20.58 -5.46 8.42
C ILE A 32 21.25 -4.18 8.91
N GLY A 33 21.31 -3.97 10.23
CA GLY A 33 21.90 -2.79 10.85
C GLY A 33 21.11 -1.50 10.59
N VAL A 34 19.77 -1.56 10.60
CA VAL A 34 18.89 -0.40 10.47
C VAL A 34 17.84 -0.40 11.57
N LYS A 35 17.74 0.71 12.30
CA LYS A 35 16.65 1.03 13.21
C LYS A 35 15.42 1.44 12.42
N ILE A 36 14.28 0.85 12.73
CA ILE A 36 12.99 1.22 12.14
C ILE A 36 12.11 1.72 13.28
N THR A 37 11.59 2.93 13.14
CA THR A 37 10.72 3.63 14.11
C THR A 37 9.52 4.21 13.38
N GLY A 38 8.53 4.75 14.09
CA GLY A 38 7.46 5.52 13.49
C GLY A 38 6.07 5.23 14.06
N VAL A 39 5.07 5.20 13.19
CA VAL A 39 3.66 5.18 13.59
C VAL A 39 2.98 3.90 13.08
N VAL A 40 2.24 3.25 13.96
CA VAL A 40 1.35 2.14 13.62
C VAL A 40 -0.09 2.55 13.83
N VAL A 41 -0.87 2.54 12.75
CA VAL A 41 -2.31 2.83 12.78
C VAL A 41 -3.09 1.52 12.75
N CYS A 42 -3.86 1.26 13.81
CA CYS A 42 -4.62 0.02 14.00
C CYS A 42 -6.04 0.14 13.43
N ASN A 43 -6.21 -0.29 12.18
CA ASN A 43 -7.49 -0.47 11.51
C ASN A 43 -8.20 -1.78 11.89
N GLY A 44 -7.48 -2.70 12.54
CA GLY A 44 -8.00 -3.98 13.00
C GLY A 44 -8.79 -3.93 14.32
N PRO A 45 -9.30 -5.08 14.79
CA PRO A 45 -10.00 -5.20 16.07
C PRO A 45 -9.04 -5.30 17.28
N HIS A 46 -7.72 -5.20 17.05
CA HIS A 46 -6.72 -5.39 18.11
C HIS A 46 -6.72 -4.22 19.10
N PRO A 47 -6.44 -4.49 20.38
CA PRO A 47 -6.20 -3.44 21.37
C PRO A 47 -4.99 -2.60 20.97
N LEU A 48 -5.00 -1.33 21.36
CA LEU A 48 -3.87 -0.44 21.16
C LEU A 48 -2.86 -0.61 22.31
N PRO A 49 -1.59 -0.90 21.99
CA PRO A 49 -0.52 -0.87 22.97
C PRO A 49 -0.25 0.56 23.47
N ALA A 50 0.47 0.67 24.58
CA ALA A 50 1.03 1.95 25.00
C ALA A 50 2.15 2.39 24.06
N ASN A 51 2.28 3.71 23.86
CA ASN A 51 3.39 4.29 23.09
C ASN A 51 4.74 3.94 23.72
N THR A 52 5.75 3.82 22.88
CA THR A 52 7.14 3.56 23.27
C THR A 52 8.05 4.64 22.70
N ALA A 53 9.34 4.61 23.07
CA ALA A 53 10.32 5.52 22.49
C ALA A 53 10.52 5.34 20.96
N GLU A 54 10.17 4.17 20.42
CA GLU A 54 10.36 3.82 19.00
C GLU A 54 9.07 3.92 18.17
N TRP A 55 7.92 3.75 18.83
CA TRP A 55 6.64 3.53 18.16
C TRP A 55 5.51 4.30 18.84
N THR A 56 4.76 5.03 18.02
CA THR A 56 3.45 5.57 18.37
C THR A 56 2.35 4.67 17.79
N PHE A 57 1.33 4.38 18.60
CA PHE A 57 0.17 3.59 18.20
C PHE A 57 -1.07 4.46 18.14
N LEU A 58 -1.77 4.46 17.00
CA LEU A 58 -2.99 5.24 16.77
C LEU A 58 -4.17 4.33 16.46
N LYS A 59 -5.37 4.71 16.91
CA LYS A 59 -6.59 4.04 16.44
C LYS A 59 -6.89 4.53 15.03
N GLY A 60 -6.98 3.61 14.08
CA GLY A 60 -7.34 3.95 12.72
C GLY A 60 -8.84 3.97 12.49
N THR A 61 -9.30 4.82 11.56
CA THR A 61 -10.72 4.89 11.19
C THR A 61 -11.16 3.72 10.31
N ASN A 62 -10.21 3.12 9.57
CA ASN A 62 -10.45 2.12 8.54
C ASN A 62 -11.50 2.56 7.48
N GLU A 63 -11.61 3.87 7.23
CA GLU A 63 -12.55 4.42 6.23
C GLU A 63 -12.20 3.97 4.81
N ASP A 64 -10.91 3.91 4.49
CA ASP A 64 -10.39 3.60 3.15
C ASP A 64 -9.42 2.41 3.16
N LEU A 65 -9.66 1.43 4.04
CA LEU A 65 -8.77 0.29 4.28
C LEU A 65 -7.35 0.78 4.63
N ASP A 66 -6.31 0.19 4.05
CA ASP A 66 -4.92 0.52 4.38
C ASP A 66 -4.54 1.98 4.15
N PHE A 67 -5.18 2.63 3.18
CA PHE A 67 -4.87 4.01 2.82
C PHE A 67 -5.28 5.03 3.87
N SER A 68 -6.38 4.80 4.61
CA SER A 68 -6.74 5.70 5.72
C SER A 68 -5.67 5.65 6.80
N ALA A 69 -5.14 4.46 7.09
CA ALA A 69 -4.02 4.30 8.04
C ALA A 69 -2.75 5.00 7.57
N TYR A 70 -2.44 4.96 6.27
CA TYR A 70 -1.28 5.66 5.71
C TYR A 70 -1.43 7.19 5.81
N MET A 71 -2.62 7.72 5.54
CA MET A 71 -2.90 9.15 5.66
C MET A 71 -2.88 9.60 7.12
N GLU A 72 -3.61 8.92 8.00
CA GLU A 72 -3.70 9.25 9.44
C GLU A 72 -2.32 9.21 10.12
N GLY A 73 -1.50 8.21 9.77
CA GLY A 73 -0.13 8.13 10.30
C GLY A 73 0.79 9.22 9.75
N ALA A 74 0.61 9.63 8.49
CA ALA A 74 1.37 10.73 7.90
C ALA A 74 0.93 12.09 8.45
N GLU A 75 -0.38 12.31 8.64
CA GLU A 75 -0.95 13.50 9.27
C GLU A 75 -0.40 13.67 10.69
N TYR A 76 -0.41 12.60 11.49
CA TYR A 76 0.19 12.63 12.82
C TYR A 76 1.67 13.05 12.78
N LEU A 77 2.47 12.47 11.87
CA LEU A 77 3.88 12.86 11.73
C LEU A 77 4.05 14.33 11.34
N ILE A 78 3.15 14.88 10.54
CA ILE A 78 3.14 16.31 10.18
C ILE A 78 2.82 17.18 11.40
N GLU A 79 1.77 16.83 12.15
CA GLU A 79 1.34 17.55 13.34
C GLU A 79 2.43 17.59 14.42
N GLN A 80 3.22 16.51 14.54
CA GLN A 80 4.37 16.45 15.45
C GLN A 80 5.63 17.16 14.91
N GLY A 81 5.60 17.71 13.69
CA GLY A 81 6.78 18.29 13.04
C GLY A 81 7.86 17.27 12.66
N GLN A 82 7.49 15.99 12.55
CA GLN A 82 8.38 14.84 12.34
C GLN A 82 8.31 14.27 10.92
N VAL A 83 7.98 15.07 9.91
CA VAL A 83 7.83 14.60 8.52
C VAL A 83 9.16 14.08 7.97
N PRO A 84 9.30 12.77 7.72
CA PRO A 84 10.57 12.23 7.25
C PRO A 84 10.84 12.66 5.80
N GLU A 85 12.12 12.78 5.44
CA GLU A 85 12.51 12.97 4.03
C GLU A 85 12.12 11.76 3.17
N CYS A 86 12.14 10.57 3.77
CA CYS A 86 11.73 9.30 3.17
C CYS A 86 11.07 8.42 4.26
N ALA A 87 9.83 8.00 4.01
CA ALA A 87 9.09 7.08 4.87
C ALA A 87 9.04 5.68 4.23
N LEU A 88 9.08 4.65 5.09
CA LEU A 88 8.67 3.30 4.74
C LEU A 88 7.18 3.14 5.05
N VAL A 89 6.36 2.86 4.04
CA VAL A 89 4.92 2.62 4.22
C VAL A 89 4.63 1.16 3.96
N LEU A 90 3.88 0.50 4.85
CA LEU A 90 3.52 -0.91 4.69
C LEU A 90 2.22 -1.27 5.44
N ASN A 91 1.57 -2.36 5.02
CA ASN A 91 0.53 -3.03 5.82
C ASN A 91 1.02 -4.40 6.30
N ASP A 92 0.25 -5.04 7.17
CA ASP A 92 0.56 -6.38 7.69
C ASP A 92 0.50 -7.51 6.67
N THR A 93 -0.08 -7.31 5.48
CA THR A 93 -0.05 -8.30 4.42
C THR A 93 1.36 -8.59 3.93
N LEU A 94 2.30 -7.66 4.15
CA LEU A 94 3.73 -7.89 3.99
C LEU A 94 4.22 -9.15 4.73
N PHE A 95 3.68 -9.43 5.92
CA PHE A 95 4.08 -10.56 6.75
C PHE A 95 3.13 -11.75 6.63
N THR A 96 1.83 -11.52 6.41
CA THR A 96 0.84 -12.60 6.32
C THR A 96 0.76 -13.21 4.92
N SER A 97 1.05 -12.43 3.87
CA SER A 97 0.83 -12.79 2.47
C SER A 97 2.10 -12.78 1.61
N HIS A 98 3.15 -12.08 2.04
CA HIS A 98 4.39 -11.91 1.28
C HIS A 98 5.64 -12.44 2.01
N ASN A 99 6.76 -12.52 1.31
CA ASN A 99 8.08 -12.74 1.87
C ASN A 99 8.63 -11.42 2.43
N GLY A 100 8.11 -11.02 3.60
CA GLY A 100 8.40 -9.71 4.19
C GLY A 100 9.89 -9.39 4.32
N PHE A 101 10.72 -10.35 4.74
CA PHE A 101 12.17 -10.14 4.85
C PHE A 101 12.80 -9.79 3.49
N ARG A 102 12.47 -10.54 2.43
CA ARG A 102 13.03 -10.31 1.10
C ARG A 102 12.57 -8.95 0.54
N VAL A 103 11.28 -8.66 0.65
CA VAL A 103 10.69 -7.39 0.18
C VAL A 103 11.34 -6.20 0.88
N LEU A 104 11.40 -6.21 2.22
CA LEU A 104 12.02 -5.13 2.99
C LEU A 104 13.50 -4.95 2.64
N ARG A 105 14.24 -6.05 2.47
CA ARG A 105 15.65 -5.97 2.06
C ARG A 105 15.82 -5.33 0.69
N ASP A 106 14.94 -5.64 -0.26
CA ASP A 106 15.04 -5.11 -1.61
C ASP A 106 14.57 -3.66 -1.70
N ILE A 107 13.52 -3.30 -0.96
CA ILE A 107 12.99 -1.94 -0.98
C ILE A 107 13.96 -0.94 -0.36
N LEU A 108 14.61 -1.30 0.76
CA LEU A 108 15.53 -0.39 1.45
C LEU A 108 16.78 -0.03 0.66
N LYS A 109 17.10 -0.77 -0.42
CA LYS A 109 18.16 -0.37 -1.38
C LYS A 109 17.83 0.93 -2.11
N TYR A 110 16.55 1.25 -2.25
CA TYR A 110 16.06 2.46 -2.92
C TYR A 110 15.82 3.62 -1.95
N ARG A 111 16.15 3.45 -0.66
CA ARG A 111 16.00 4.51 0.35
C ARG A 111 16.70 5.80 -0.07
N GLU A 112 17.97 5.72 -0.43
CA GLU A 112 18.75 6.89 -0.81
C GLU A 112 18.23 7.61 -2.05
N PRO A 113 18.01 6.93 -3.20
CA PRO A 113 17.49 7.63 -4.36
C PRO A 113 16.10 8.24 -4.13
N VAL A 114 15.24 7.62 -3.31
CA VAL A 114 13.95 8.21 -2.93
C VAL A 114 14.15 9.44 -2.03
N ARG A 115 15.00 9.34 -1.00
CA ARG A 115 15.28 10.41 -0.05
C ARG A 115 15.90 11.64 -0.70
N LEU A 116 16.84 11.44 -1.62
CA LEU A 116 17.58 12.51 -2.29
C LEU A 116 16.82 13.13 -3.47
N SER A 117 15.72 12.51 -3.92
CA SER A 117 14.94 13.05 -5.03
C SER A 117 14.29 14.38 -4.63
N PRO A 118 14.54 15.48 -5.38
CA PRO A 118 13.85 16.75 -5.16
C PRO A 118 12.39 16.71 -5.67
N LEU A 119 12.06 15.76 -6.54
CA LEU A 119 10.72 15.53 -7.05
C LEU A 119 9.97 14.52 -6.17
N PRO A 120 8.61 14.50 -6.17
CA PRO A 120 7.85 13.41 -5.57
C PRO A 120 8.37 12.05 -6.05
N ALA A 121 8.63 11.13 -5.12
CA ALA A 121 9.23 9.85 -5.45
C ALA A 121 8.61 8.71 -4.65
N ILE A 122 8.45 7.57 -5.32
CA ILE A 122 7.98 6.31 -4.73
C ILE A 122 8.82 5.14 -5.22
N ALA A 123 9.13 4.19 -4.33
CA ALA A 123 9.77 2.93 -4.70
C ALA A 123 8.99 1.75 -4.14
N GLY A 124 8.68 0.77 -4.98
CA GLY A 124 8.00 -0.44 -4.55
C GLY A 124 7.91 -1.49 -5.63
N LYS A 125 7.17 -2.57 -5.36
CA LYS A 125 6.83 -3.55 -6.38
C LYS A 125 5.92 -2.87 -7.40
N THR A 126 6.27 -2.96 -8.69
CA THR A 126 5.42 -2.43 -9.75
C THR A 126 4.66 -3.53 -10.45
N ASP A 127 3.38 -3.30 -10.71
CA ASP A 127 2.53 -4.14 -11.54
C ASP A 127 2.18 -3.43 -12.85
N PRO A 128 2.10 -4.18 -13.96
CA PRO A 128 1.76 -3.62 -15.26
C PRO A 128 0.23 -3.44 -15.42
N TYR A 129 -0.12 -2.64 -16.42
CA TYR A 129 -1.49 -2.46 -16.88
C TYR A 129 -1.74 -3.35 -18.11
N ASP A 130 -2.51 -4.44 -17.95
CA ASP A 130 -2.53 -5.52 -18.97
C ASP A 130 -3.87 -5.78 -19.67
N ASN A 131 -5.05 -5.54 -19.04
CA ASN A 131 -6.31 -6.14 -19.52
C ASN A 131 -7.55 -5.24 -19.65
N ALA A 132 -7.54 -3.99 -19.18
CA ALA A 132 -8.72 -3.09 -19.29
C ALA A 132 -8.33 -1.62 -19.32
N CYS A 133 -7.38 -1.26 -18.47
CA CYS A 133 -6.64 -0.01 -18.53
C CYS A 133 -5.22 -0.41 -18.94
N TYR A 134 -4.69 0.11 -20.05
CA TYR A 134 -3.35 -0.23 -20.58
C TYR A 134 -2.26 0.75 -20.14
N SER A 135 -2.64 1.84 -19.50
CA SER A 135 -1.73 2.85 -18.96
C SER A 135 -2.41 3.58 -17.80
N ASN A 136 -1.63 4.03 -16.84
CA ASN A 136 -2.09 4.89 -15.77
C ASN A 136 -2.77 6.14 -16.34
N PRO A 137 -4.03 6.45 -15.98
CA PRO A 137 -4.78 7.56 -16.58
C PRO A 137 -4.18 8.94 -16.34
N TRP A 138 -3.38 9.10 -15.28
CA TRP A 138 -2.86 10.39 -14.83
C TRP A 138 -1.42 10.66 -15.28
N SER A 139 -0.63 9.61 -15.51
CA SER A 139 0.76 9.73 -15.96
C SER A 139 1.06 9.14 -17.33
N GLY A 140 0.16 8.32 -17.89
CA GLY A 140 0.40 7.56 -19.12
C GLY A 140 1.37 6.38 -18.95
N LEU A 141 1.87 6.12 -17.74
CA LEU A 141 2.81 5.01 -17.50
C LEU A 141 2.11 3.65 -17.58
N GLY A 142 2.76 2.66 -18.21
CA GLY A 142 2.26 1.27 -18.28
C GLY A 142 2.38 0.48 -16.97
N LEU A 143 2.54 1.13 -15.82
CA LEU A 143 2.70 0.48 -14.51
C LEU A 143 2.17 1.33 -13.35
N TYR A 144 1.99 0.70 -12.20
CA TYR A 144 1.73 1.33 -10.90
C TYR A 144 2.48 0.59 -9.79
N VAL A 145 2.64 1.20 -8.61
CA VAL A 145 3.28 0.57 -7.44
C VAL A 145 2.22 -0.08 -6.56
N SER A 146 2.39 -1.37 -6.22
CA SER A 146 1.51 -2.04 -5.25
C SER A 146 1.77 -1.51 -3.83
N THR A 147 0.71 -1.21 -3.07
CA THR A 147 0.83 -0.41 -1.83
C THR A 147 1.00 -1.21 -0.54
N PHE A 148 1.28 -2.51 -0.60
CA PHE A 148 1.51 -3.30 0.62
C PHE A 148 2.86 -3.01 1.30
N CYS A 149 3.85 -2.52 0.55
CA CYS A 149 5.15 -2.09 1.05
C CYS A 149 5.85 -1.20 0.01
N PHE A 150 6.06 0.08 0.34
CA PHE A 150 6.72 1.06 -0.52
C PHE A 150 7.53 2.08 0.28
N LEU A 151 8.52 2.70 -0.35
CA LEU A 151 9.17 3.91 0.15
C LEU A 151 8.56 5.11 -0.55
N ILE A 152 8.41 6.21 0.17
CA ILE A 152 7.88 7.46 -0.37
C ILE A 152 8.63 8.64 0.23
N ASN A 153 8.96 9.65 -0.56
CA ASN A 153 9.59 10.86 -0.04
C ASN A 153 8.57 11.89 0.42
N ARG A 154 9.05 12.99 1.02
CA ARG A 154 8.18 14.09 1.51
C ARG A 154 7.21 14.62 0.45
N GLY A 155 7.65 14.82 -0.79
CA GLY A 155 6.78 15.27 -1.89
C GLY A 155 5.69 14.24 -2.24
N GLY A 156 6.02 12.95 -2.21
CA GLY A 156 5.03 11.88 -2.38
C GLY A 156 4.04 11.80 -1.21
N ILE A 157 4.47 12.05 0.03
CA ILE A 157 3.57 12.10 1.20
C ILE A 157 2.53 13.21 1.03
N GLN A 158 2.92 14.38 0.53
CA GLN A 158 1.96 15.45 0.23
C GLN A 158 0.90 14.99 -0.78
N LEU A 159 1.30 14.28 -1.84
CA LEU A 159 0.35 13.70 -2.80
C LEU A 159 -0.56 12.64 -2.18
N LEU A 160 -0.03 11.76 -1.33
CA LEU A 160 -0.79 10.75 -0.58
C LEU A 160 -1.94 11.39 0.21
N LEU A 161 -1.69 12.52 0.86
CA LEU A 161 -2.69 13.23 1.68
C LEU A 161 -3.79 13.90 0.86
N THR A 162 -3.56 14.18 -0.43
CA THR A 162 -4.59 14.75 -1.32
C THR A 162 -5.57 13.71 -1.86
N LEU A 163 -5.30 12.41 -1.67
CA LEU A 163 -6.02 11.36 -2.39
C LEU A 163 -7.51 11.31 -2.04
N ARG A 164 -7.89 11.48 -0.78
CA ARG A 164 -9.31 11.47 -0.36
C ARG A 164 -10.13 12.52 -1.09
N GLN A 165 -9.63 13.75 -1.15
CA GLN A 165 -10.27 14.84 -1.88
C GLN A 165 -10.41 14.52 -3.37
N LYS A 166 -9.37 13.94 -3.98
CA LYS A 166 -9.41 13.53 -5.39
C LYS A 166 -10.39 12.39 -5.65
N ALA A 167 -10.50 11.42 -4.75
CA ALA A 167 -11.51 10.37 -4.86
C ALA A 167 -12.93 10.92 -4.76
N ASP A 168 -13.19 11.89 -3.90
CA ASP A 168 -14.53 12.48 -3.77
C ASP A 168 -14.94 13.22 -5.06
N LEU A 169 -13.97 13.85 -5.74
CA LEU A 169 -14.18 14.48 -7.05
C LEU A 169 -14.36 13.44 -8.17
N ASP A 170 -13.51 12.41 -8.21
CA ASP A 170 -13.45 11.48 -9.33
C ASP A 170 -14.53 10.38 -9.26
N LEU A 171 -14.74 9.81 -8.07
CA LEU A 171 -15.66 8.70 -7.81
C LEU A 171 -17.05 9.15 -7.37
N GLY A 172 -17.16 10.38 -6.86
CA GLY A 172 -18.31 10.86 -6.10
C GLY A 172 -18.10 10.69 -4.59
N ALA A 173 -19.01 11.26 -3.80
CA ALA A 173 -18.95 11.17 -2.34
C ALA A 173 -18.88 9.70 -1.87
N SER A 174 -18.30 9.46 -0.70
CA SER A 174 -18.05 8.13 -0.12
C SER A 174 -19.29 7.23 0.04
N LYS A 175 -20.49 7.77 -0.10
CA LYS A 175 -21.77 7.04 -0.07
C LYS A 175 -22.32 6.62 -1.43
N THR A 176 -21.75 7.14 -2.52
CA THR A 176 -22.18 6.81 -3.89
C THR A 176 -21.79 5.37 -4.21
N VAL A 177 -22.76 4.56 -4.60
CA VAL A 177 -22.57 3.14 -4.91
C VAL A 177 -22.08 3.00 -6.35
N LEU A 178 -21.25 1.98 -6.64
CA LEU A 178 -20.68 1.74 -7.97
C LEU A 178 -21.73 1.61 -9.09
N THR A 179 -22.96 1.24 -8.75
CA THR A 179 -24.08 1.07 -9.69
C THR A 179 -24.84 2.37 -9.96
N ASP A 180 -24.57 3.44 -9.20
CA ASP A 180 -25.29 4.71 -9.36
C ASP A 180 -24.88 5.38 -10.69
N PRO A 181 -25.82 5.96 -11.46
CA PRO A 181 -25.52 6.57 -12.76
C PRO A 181 -24.42 7.64 -12.73
N GLY A 182 -24.30 8.37 -11.61
CA GLY A 182 -23.29 9.41 -11.41
C GLY A 182 -21.96 8.94 -10.83
N TRP A 183 -21.83 7.66 -10.46
CA TRP A 183 -20.60 7.13 -9.88
C TRP A 183 -19.45 7.16 -10.89
N GLY A 184 -18.26 7.59 -10.46
CA GLY A 184 -17.07 7.59 -11.31
C GLY A 184 -17.19 8.54 -12.51
N ALA A 185 -17.95 9.64 -12.40
CA ALA A 185 -18.11 10.62 -13.47
C ALA A 185 -16.82 11.38 -13.80
N GLY A 186 -15.93 11.57 -12.82
CA GLY A 186 -14.64 12.21 -13.03
C GLY A 186 -13.52 11.25 -13.46
N LEU A 187 -13.79 9.94 -13.55
CA LEU A 187 -12.80 8.97 -14.00
C LEU A 187 -12.65 8.95 -15.51
N ALA A 188 -11.42 8.70 -15.97
CA ALA A 188 -11.17 8.29 -17.35
C ALA A 188 -11.99 7.02 -17.67
N PRO A 189 -12.66 6.94 -18.84
CA PRO A 189 -13.57 5.84 -19.17
C PRO A 189 -12.93 4.44 -19.03
N ALA A 190 -11.71 4.26 -19.51
CA ALA A 190 -11.00 2.99 -19.42
C ALA A 190 -10.72 2.56 -17.96
N PHE A 191 -10.42 3.51 -17.07
CA PHE A 191 -10.19 3.21 -15.66
C PHE A 191 -11.49 2.93 -14.91
N LYS A 192 -12.57 3.62 -15.28
CA LYS A 192 -13.92 3.32 -14.77
C LYS A 192 -14.31 1.88 -15.09
N GLU A 193 -14.10 1.44 -16.32
CA GLU A 193 -14.37 0.06 -16.73
C GLU A 193 -13.42 -0.95 -16.06
N TYR A 194 -12.16 -0.59 -15.84
CA TYR A 194 -11.25 -1.40 -15.02
C TYR A 194 -11.79 -1.63 -13.60
N LEU A 195 -12.27 -0.58 -12.92
CA LEU A 195 -12.85 -0.72 -11.58
C LEU A 195 -14.12 -1.59 -11.59
N LYS A 196 -15.01 -1.41 -12.57
CA LYS A 196 -16.20 -2.25 -12.73
C LYS A 196 -15.84 -3.71 -13.01
N ALA A 197 -14.87 -3.98 -13.89
CA ALA A 197 -14.41 -5.32 -14.16
C ALA A 197 -13.84 -5.99 -12.90
N HIS A 198 -13.13 -5.22 -12.07
CA HIS A 198 -12.58 -5.72 -10.82
C HIS A 198 -13.64 -5.95 -9.72
N LEU A 199 -14.70 -5.14 -9.66
CA LEU A 199 -15.58 -5.04 -8.49
C LEU A 199 -17.07 -5.32 -8.74
N VAL A 200 -17.49 -5.44 -9.99
CA VAL A 200 -18.90 -5.63 -10.37
C VAL A 200 -19.05 -6.85 -11.26
N TYR A 201 -18.22 -6.98 -12.29
CA TYR A 201 -18.33 -8.08 -13.24
C TYR A 201 -17.97 -9.41 -12.56
N ARG A 202 -18.93 -10.34 -12.59
CA ARG A 202 -18.76 -11.70 -12.08
C ARG A 202 -17.97 -12.53 -13.08
N ASP A 203 -17.26 -13.52 -12.53
CA ASP A 203 -16.69 -14.64 -13.31
C ASP A 203 -15.67 -14.26 -14.39
N THR A 204 -14.98 -13.12 -14.19
CA THR A 204 -13.81 -12.77 -15.01
C THR A 204 -12.53 -13.11 -14.27
N SER A 205 -11.44 -13.31 -15.01
CA SER A 205 -10.10 -13.51 -14.42
C SER A 205 -9.56 -12.27 -13.72
N VAL A 206 -10.17 -11.09 -13.94
CA VAL A 206 -9.75 -9.80 -13.37
C VAL A 206 -10.58 -9.39 -12.15
N SER A 207 -11.66 -10.11 -11.85
CA SER A 207 -12.52 -9.85 -10.70
C SER A 207 -11.75 -10.04 -9.38
N TRP A 208 -12.02 -9.19 -8.39
CA TRP A 208 -11.47 -9.33 -7.06
C TRP A 208 -11.83 -10.71 -6.49
N TYR A 209 -10.82 -11.47 -6.05
CA TYR A 209 -11.00 -12.86 -5.61
C TYR A 209 -12.01 -13.06 -4.45
N ARG A 210 -12.35 -12.00 -3.70
CA ARG A 210 -13.37 -12.04 -2.64
C ARG A 210 -14.71 -11.45 -3.06
N LEU A 211 -14.88 -11.01 -4.30
CA LEU A 211 -16.10 -10.36 -4.77
C LEU A 211 -17.34 -11.23 -4.51
N ARG A 212 -17.29 -12.53 -4.85
CA ARG A 212 -18.39 -13.47 -4.58
C ARG A 212 -18.81 -13.54 -3.10
N LYS A 213 -17.88 -13.32 -2.16
CA LYS A 213 -18.18 -13.34 -0.72
C LYS A 213 -18.84 -12.04 -0.24
N TYR A 214 -18.60 -10.93 -0.92
CA TYR A 214 -18.97 -9.59 -0.47
C TYR A 214 -19.85 -8.83 -1.46
N GLU A 215 -20.45 -9.53 -2.43
CA GLU A 215 -21.21 -8.91 -3.52
C GLU A 215 -22.39 -8.06 -3.04
N ASN A 216 -23.00 -8.42 -1.91
CA ASN A 216 -24.11 -7.67 -1.31
C ASN A 216 -23.64 -6.60 -0.31
N ASN A 217 -22.32 -6.42 -0.15
CA ASN A 217 -21.75 -5.42 0.76
C ASN A 217 -21.24 -4.20 -0.02
N ASN A 218 -22.18 -3.35 -0.47
CA ASN A 218 -21.89 -2.13 -1.22
C ASN A 218 -20.89 -1.21 -0.51
N GLN A 219 -20.94 -1.16 0.83
CA GLN A 219 -20.00 -0.35 1.62
C GLN A 219 -18.57 -0.87 1.45
N LEU A 220 -18.34 -2.17 1.61
CA LEU A 220 -17.00 -2.75 1.45
C LEU A 220 -16.52 -2.67 0.00
N ILE A 221 -17.40 -2.86 -0.97
CA ILE A 221 -17.09 -2.69 -2.39
C ILE A 221 -16.67 -1.25 -2.68
N GLY A 222 -17.40 -0.26 -2.15
CA GLY A 222 -17.05 1.15 -2.28
C GLY A 222 -15.69 1.48 -1.66
N LYS A 223 -15.43 0.99 -0.44
CA LYS A 223 -14.10 1.13 0.20
C LYS A 223 -13.00 0.48 -0.63
N LYS A 224 -13.26 -0.70 -1.21
CA LYS A 224 -12.28 -1.38 -2.08
C LYS A 224 -12.05 -0.61 -3.38
N ALA A 225 -13.07 -0.01 -3.97
CA ALA A 225 -12.95 0.86 -5.14
C ALA A 225 -12.06 2.06 -4.85
N ARG A 226 -12.26 2.74 -3.72
CA ARG A 226 -11.39 3.83 -3.26
C ARG A 226 -9.96 3.37 -3.02
N GLY A 227 -9.75 2.23 -2.36
CA GLY A 227 -8.41 1.69 -2.15
C GLY A 227 -7.66 1.35 -3.45
N VAL A 228 -8.35 0.77 -4.44
CA VAL A 228 -7.77 0.52 -5.77
C VAL A 228 -7.49 1.85 -6.48
N TYR A 229 -8.44 2.79 -6.47
CA TYR A 229 -8.26 4.13 -7.00
C TYR A 229 -7.03 4.82 -6.40
N PHE A 230 -6.84 4.78 -5.08
CA PHE A 230 -5.71 5.41 -4.40
C PHE A 230 -4.35 4.82 -4.80
N GLU A 231 -4.26 3.50 -4.96
CA GLU A 231 -3.04 2.83 -5.42
C GLU A 231 -2.60 3.31 -6.81
N HIS A 232 -3.56 3.39 -7.74
CA HIS A 232 -3.30 3.87 -9.09
C HIS A 232 -3.12 5.39 -9.15
N ARG A 233 -3.90 6.16 -8.38
CA ARG A 233 -3.86 7.63 -8.37
C ARG A 233 -2.57 8.15 -7.78
N LEU A 234 -2.09 7.57 -6.68
CA LEU A 234 -0.81 7.95 -6.07
C LEU A 234 0.35 7.70 -7.04
N SER A 235 0.38 6.52 -7.66
CA SER A 235 1.36 6.18 -8.69
C SER A 235 1.26 7.12 -9.89
N GLY A 236 0.04 7.50 -10.27
CA GLY A 236 -0.23 8.43 -11.37
C GLY A 236 0.28 9.83 -11.10
N ASP A 237 -0.08 10.42 -9.96
CA ASP A 237 0.33 11.79 -9.61
C ASP A 237 1.86 11.88 -9.43
N ILE A 238 2.48 10.86 -8.83
CA ILE A 238 3.95 10.80 -8.71
C ILE A 238 4.58 10.59 -10.08
N GLY A 239 4.04 9.71 -10.92
CA GLY A 239 4.56 9.44 -12.26
C GLY A 239 4.45 10.63 -13.22
N ALA A 240 3.44 11.49 -13.04
CA ALA A 240 3.23 12.67 -13.88
C ALA A 240 4.21 13.82 -13.59
N SER A 241 4.76 13.89 -12.37
CA SER A 241 5.54 15.03 -11.89
C SER A 241 6.85 14.66 -11.20
N GLY A 242 7.18 13.36 -11.16
CA GLY A 242 8.25 12.84 -10.33
C GLY A 242 8.78 11.48 -10.78
N VAL A 243 9.20 10.65 -9.82
CA VAL A 243 10.00 9.44 -10.11
C VAL A 243 9.41 8.19 -9.45
N ILE A 244 9.23 7.14 -10.26
CA ILE A 244 8.84 5.81 -9.78
C ILE A 244 10.03 4.87 -9.93
N PHE A 245 10.46 4.28 -8.82
CA PHE A 245 11.47 3.21 -8.81
C PHE A 245 10.81 1.84 -8.67
N SER A 246 10.88 1.04 -9.74
CA SER A 246 10.55 -0.38 -9.62
C SER A 246 11.67 -1.09 -8.86
N VAL A 247 11.35 -1.78 -7.77
CA VAL A 247 12.35 -2.57 -7.03
C VAL A 247 12.78 -3.83 -7.78
N TYR A 248 12.01 -4.23 -8.80
CA TYR A 248 12.27 -5.38 -9.68
C TYR A 248 12.21 -4.96 -11.17
N PRO A 249 13.14 -4.11 -11.63
CA PRO A 249 13.03 -3.48 -12.95
C PRO A 249 13.26 -4.47 -14.12
N ARG A 250 13.99 -5.57 -13.87
CA ARG A 250 14.35 -6.55 -14.91
C ARG A 250 13.45 -7.80 -14.84
N PRO A 251 13.10 -8.44 -15.97
CA PRO A 251 12.31 -9.68 -15.98
C PRO A 251 12.84 -10.78 -15.07
N LEU A 252 14.17 -10.99 -15.05
CA LEU A 252 14.80 -11.97 -14.17
C LEU A 252 14.58 -11.67 -12.68
N MET A 253 14.53 -10.39 -12.30
CA MET A 253 14.25 -9.99 -10.92
C MET A 253 12.79 -10.24 -10.55
N LYS A 254 11.86 -9.96 -11.47
CA LYS A 254 10.43 -10.27 -11.31
C LYS A 254 10.21 -11.79 -11.17
N ALA A 255 10.84 -12.60 -12.01
CA ALA A 255 10.78 -14.05 -11.94
C ALA A 255 11.35 -14.59 -10.61
N ARG A 256 12.51 -14.09 -10.19
CA ARG A 256 13.09 -14.45 -8.88
C ARG A 256 12.17 -14.07 -7.73
N PHE A 257 11.62 -12.86 -7.74
CA PHE A 257 10.65 -12.42 -6.74
C PHE A 257 9.45 -13.39 -6.69
N PHE A 258 8.85 -13.72 -7.84
CA PHE A 258 7.74 -14.66 -7.92
C PHE A 258 8.07 -16.03 -7.31
N VAL A 259 9.24 -16.60 -7.62
CA VAL A 259 9.67 -17.89 -7.06
C VAL A 259 9.77 -17.81 -5.53
N PHE A 260 10.40 -16.76 -4.99
CA PHE A 260 10.52 -16.59 -3.54
C PHE A 260 9.18 -16.35 -2.84
N GLU A 261 8.22 -15.71 -3.51
CA GLU A 261 6.85 -15.56 -3.01
C GLU A 261 6.14 -16.91 -2.94
N GLN A 262 6.26 -17.77 -3.96
CA GLN A 262 5.67 -19.11 -3.94
C GLN A 262 6.28 -19.99 -2.86
N ILE A 263 7.61 -19.96 -2.71
CA ILE A 263 8.31 -20.69 -1.64
C ILE A 263 7.81 -20.21 -0.27
N ALA A 264 7.74 -18.91 -0.04
CA ALA A 264 7.27 -18.35 1.23
C ALA A 264 5.80 -18.74 1.51
N LYS A 265 4.96 -18.76 0.47
CA LYS A 265 3.56 -19.22 0.56
C LYS A 265 3.46 -20.68 0.98
N VAL A 266 4.32 -21.56 0.46
CA VAL A 266 4.40 -22.98 0.86
C VAL A 266 4.84 -23.11 2.32
N PHE A 267 5.92 -22.43 2.71
CA PHE A 267 6.40 -22.47 4.10
C PHE A 267 5.36 -21.97 5.12
N ARG A 268 4.59 -20.92 4.78
CA ARG A 268 3.49 -20.45 5.64
C ARG A 268 2.41 -21.52 5.82
N LYS A 269 2.02 -22.22 4.75
CA LYS A 269 1.04 -23.33 4.84
C LYS A 269 1.54 -24.50 5.68
N LEU A 270 2.84 -24.79 5.65
CA LEU A 270 3.44 -25.88 6.43
C LEU A 270 3.57 -25.54 7.92
N ARG A 271 3.88 -24.28 8.25
CA ARG A 271 4.00 -23.81 9.66
C ARG A 271 2.68 -23.51 10.33
N TRP A 272 1.64 -23.20 9.57
CA TRP A 272 0.26 -23.02 10.05
C TRP A 272 -0.67 -23.94 9.25
N PRO A 273 -0.76 -25.23 9.59
CA PRO A 273 -1.87 -26.03 9.09
C PRO A 273 -3.15 -25.33 9.55
N LYS A 274 -4.08 -25.07 8.62
CA LYS A 274 -5.41 -24.59 8.98
C LYS A 274 -5.99 -25.54 10.02
N PRO A 275 -6.66 -25.05 11.08
CA PRO A 275 -7.49 -25.94 11.88
C PRO A 275 -8.41 -26.68 10.91
N ARG A 276 -8.40 -28.02 10.98
CA ARG A 276 -9.36 -28.83 10.24
C ARG A 276 -10.74 -28.36 10.70
N ALA A 277 -11.56 -27.96 9.73
CA ALA A 277 -12.97 -27.66 9.97
C ALA A 277 -13.69 -28.93 10.43
#